data_AF-A0A6G1LFY6-F1
#
_entry.id   AF-A0A6G1LFY6-F1
#
_cell.length_a   1.000
_cell.length_b   1.000
_cell.length_c   1.000
_cell.angle_alpha   90.00
_cell.angle_beta   90.00
_cell.angle_gamma   90.00
#
_symmetry.space_group_name_H-M   'P 1'
#
loop_
_entity.id
_entity.type
_entity.pdbx_description
1 polymer ?
#
loop_
_entity_poly.entity_id
_entity_poly.type
_entity_poly.pdbx_seq_one_letter_code
_entity_poly.pdbx_strand_id
1 'polypeptide(L)'
;MNGSRSSKALLPYAREDDGHQPRTFKAAPHRRWTLLRTLCAVVLATYLFSQHFLAWAVVPDHTTKKHPQGLPLKSIPQHLKAFQTCSINDFLATDLTFMDTAQPLPRPEFVDRRDKLAQALANEDIDAFIVEPGYTFSYYGNVTQTDWEVWEPEERPFLMVVLPARSRDGRDVRAETWFLVPSFEAERARLLDMPFTDELSLIGYEEHWNPYQTLLTSPAFSSPTSARRNRKPRVMVDEEIRDFISRGLADNGFDVRGLGGAVEEVRQRKSAAEIGILRAVNTGTVEAVRAMRKCLEPGLTEEDVMLVLDNTMRAGGLDPFFDIVLFDEDASNPHGGTDGFKVIANETMVLIDVGAHLYGYSSDICRSFFPPFFTQPEDGTACQFYSRDVQEKLRVWDIVFEAQTASLEALRENSTAAAVDIAARTVIEEAGYGDAFTHRVGHGIGIKAHESPYLNKGNVATLRAGMTFTSEPGIYLVDKFGVRHEDVLLVRGDGLPELLTGRRATSAWEP
;
A
#
# COMPACT_ATOMS: atom_id res chain seq x y z
N MET A 1 -56.13 -33.62 22.51
CA MET A 1 -57.36 -33.61 23.31
C MET A 1 -57.33 -32.39 24.22
N ASN A 2 -58.39 -31.58 24.19
CA ASN A 2 -58.88 -30.58 25.17
C ASN A 2 -57.86 -29.61 25.82
N GLY A 3 -58.01 -28.28 25.82
CA GLY A 3 -59.15 -27.42 25.58
C GLY A 3 -59.37 -26.47 26.76
N SER A 4 -59.58 -25.18 26.45
CA SER A 4 -60.33 -24.16 27.23
C SER A 4 -59.63 -23.57 28.48
N ARG A 5 -59.84 -22.31 28.93
CA ARG A 5 -60.89 -21.30 28.67
C ARG A 5 -60.53 -19.95 29.38
N SER A 6 -60.98 -18.82 28.82
CA SER A 6 -61.71 -17.66 29.43
C SER A 6 -61.02 -16.82 30.55
N SER A 7 -61.17 -15.48 30.74
CA SER A 7 -62.16 -14.43 30.37
C SER A 7 -61.54 -13.04 30.71
N LYS A 8 -61.62 -11.99 29.88
CA LYS A 8 -62.63 -10.89 29.80
C LYS A 8 -62.94 -10.07 31.07
N ALA A 9 -62.77 -8.74 30.99
CA ALA A 9 -63.67 -7.62 31.38
C ALA A 9 -62.82 -6.32 31.53
N LEU A 10 -62.98 -5.23 30.76
CA LEU A 10 -64.06 -4.23 30.56
C LEU A 10 -63.61 -2.84 31.07
N LEU A 11 -63.53 -1.90 30.12
CA LEU A 11 -63.58 -0.42 30.19
C LEU A 11 -64.79 0.08 31.05
N PRO A 12 -65.02 1.39 31.38
CA PRO A 12 -64.86 2.55 30.46
C PRO A 12 -64.81 4.02 31.02
N TYR A 13 -64.92 4.99 30.08
CA TYR A 13 -65.29 6.44 30.14
C TYR A 13 -64.21 7.48 30.53
N ALA A 14 -63.75 8.38 29.62
CA ALA A 14 -64.37 9.59 28.97
C ALA A 14 -64.18 10.87 29.85
N ARG A 15 -64.02 12.12 29.39
CA ARG A 15 -64.08 12.86 28.11
C ARG A 15 -63.69 14.34 28.40
N GLU A 16 -63.19 15.07 27.38
CA GLU A 16 -63.47 16.50 27.01
C GLU A 16 -63.26 17.62 28.08
N ASP A 17 -62.89 18.88 27.81
CA ASP A 17 -62.64 19.67 26.59
C ASP A 17 -62.05 21.07 27.00
N ASP A 18 -61.69 21.85 25.97
CA ASP A 18 -61.61 23.33 25.91
C ASP A 18 -60.48 24.07 26.67
N GLY A 19 -59.74 25.02 26.11
CA GLY A 19 -59.90 25.86 24.92
C GLY A 19 -59.79 27.33 25.32
N HIS A 20 -58.83 28.10 24.77
CA HIS A 20 -58.89 29.55 24.42
C HIS A 20 -57.51 30.26 24.41
N GLN A 21 -57.14 30.83 23.26
CA GLN A 21 -56.35 32.08 23.14
C GLN A 21 -57.34 33.30 23.20
N PRO A 22 -57.02 34.60 22.90
CA PRO A 22 -55.77 35.27 22.46
C PRO A 22 -55.56 36.75 22.96
N ARG A 23 -54.56 37.46 22.36
CA ARG A 23 -54.42 38.94 22.12
C ARG A 23 -53.94 39.85 23.30
N THR A 24 -53.27 41.02 23.18
CA THR A 24 -52.61 41.85 22.13
C THR A 24 -51.99 43.14 22.75
N PHE A 25 -50.94 43.71 22.12
CA PHE A 25 -50.63 45.14 21.82
C PHE A 25 -50.24 46.25 22.84
N LYS A 26 -49.27 47.06 22.35
CA LYS A 26 -48.97 48.53 22.52
C LYS A 26 -48.29 48.98 23.83
N ALA A 27 -47.52 50.07 23.93
CA ALA A 27 -46.72 50.96 23.07
C ALA A 27 -46.01 51.96 24.05
N ALA A 28 -44.91 52.61 23.62
CA ALA A 28 -44.02 53.52 24.38
C ALA A 28 -44.70 54.83 24.92
N PRO A 29 -44.06 55.73 25.72
CA PRO A 29 -42.93 56.59 25.27
C PRO A 29 -41.97 57.26 26.34
N HIS A 30 -40.94 57.97 25.81
CA HIS A 30 -40.20 59.16 26.35
C HIS A 30 -39.28 59.05 27.60
N ARG A 31 -38.24 59.88 27.84
CA ARG A 31 -37.23 60.67 27.07
C ARG A 31 -36.34 61.34 28.16
N ARG A 32 -35.00 61.34 27.98
CA ARG A 32 -33.98 62.39 28.34
C ARG A 32 -32.84 62.02 29.32
N TRP A 33 -31.69 62.67 29.03
CA TRP A 33 -30.40 62.76 29.74
C TRP A 33 -29.52 61.49 29.55
N THR A 34 -28.31 61.51 28.98
CA THR A 34 -27.28 62.55 28.88
C THR A 34 -26.26 62.15 27.79
N LEU A 35 -26.00 63.05 26.83
CA LEU A 35 -24.77 63.02 26.03
C LEU A 35 -23.61 63.36 26.95
N LEU A 36 -22.68 62.43 27.20
CA LEU A 36 -21.24 62.71 27.39
C LEU A 36 -20.38 61.43 27.59
N ARG A 37 -20.54 60.36 26.79
CA ARG A 37 -19.62 59.19 26.87
C ARG A 37 -19.21 58.51 25.56
N THR A 38 -19.62 59.01 24.40
CA THR A 38 -19.34 58.37 23.10
C THR A 38 -18.46 59.24 22.21
N LEU A 39 -17.33 59.72 22.74
CA LEU A 39 -16.25 60.27 21.90
C LEU A 39 -14.82 59.94 22.35
N CYS A 40 -14.60 59.25 23.48
CA CYS A 40 -13.27 58.79 23.90
C CYS A 40 -13.02 57.28 23.71
N ALA A 41 -14.02 56.48 23.33
CA ALA A 41 -13.86 55.03 23.16
C ALA A 41 -13.45 54.61 21.74
N VAL A 42 -13.48 55.52 20.75
CA VAL A 42 -13.19 55.20 19.34
C VAL A 42 -11.77 55.57 18.92
N VAL A 43 -11.03 56.34 19.73
CA VAL A 43 -9.65 56.78 19.39
C VAL A 43 -8.56 56.00 20.14
N LEU A 44 -8.89 55.27 21.22
CA LEU A 44 -7.93 54.38 21.90
C LEU A 44 -7.92 52.94 21.38
N ALA A 45 -8.94 52.51 20.64
CA ALA A 45 -9.00 51.16 20.07
C ALA A 45 -8.21 51.03 18.75
N THR A 46 -7.86 52.15 18.11
CA THR A 46 -7.13 52.17 16.83
C THR A 46 -5.61 52.36 16.98
N TYR A 47 -5.11 52.66 18.19
CA TYR A 47 -3.66 52.81 18.44
C TYR A 47 -3.02 51.62 19.17
N LEU A 48 -3.81 50.70 19.73
CA LEU A 48 -3.33 49.42 20.28
C LEU A 48 -3.48 48.24 19.31
N PHE A 49 -4.09 48.44 18.14
CA PHE A 49 -4.22 47.43 17.09
C PHE A 49 -3.13 47.49 16.01
N SER A 50 -2.25 48.51 16.03
CA SER A 50 -1.23 48.73 15.00
C SER A 50 0.20 48.34 15.41
N GLN A 51 0.41 47.74 16.59
CA GLN A 51 1.71 47.19 17.02
C GLN A 51 1.71 45.69 17.34
N HIS A 52 0.69 44.94 16.89
CA HIS A 52 0.68 43.47 16.94
C HIS A 52 0.59 42.80 15.55
N PHE A 53 0.82 43.56 14.47
CA PHE A 53 0.85 43.06 13.09
C PHE A 53 2.18 43.40 12.39
N LEU A 54 3.30 43.24 13.11
CA LEU A 54 4.66 43.40 12.54
C LEU A 54 5.66 42.33 13.03
N ALA A 55 5.15 41.19 13.46
CA ALA A 55 5.86 39.92 13.50
C ALA A 55 4.91 38.89 12.90
N TRP A 56 5.41 37.95 12.10
CA TRP A 56 4.64 36.97 11.30
C TRP A 56 4.19 37.42 9.90
N ALA A 57 5.12 38.02 9.16
CA ALA A 57 5.24 37.75 7.73
C ALA A 57 6.62 37.15 7.48
N VAL A 58 6.86 35.98 8.07
CA VAL A 58 7.91 35.09 7.58
C VAL A 58 7.28 34.44 6.34
N VAL A 59 7.67 34.92 5.17
CA VAL A 59 7.57 34.15 3.93
C VAL A 59 8.13 32.76 4.25
N PRO A 60 7.43 31.65 3.96
CA PRO A 60 8.03 30.34 4.18
C PRO A 60 9.31 30.30 3.36
N ASP A 61 10.44 30.27 4.04
CA ASP A 61 11.69 29.89 3.42
C ASP A 61 11.53 28.42 3.04
N HIS A 62 11.34 28.14 1.76
CA HIS A 62 11.14 26.81 1.19
C HIS A 62 12.42 25.94 1.24
N THR A 63 13.29 26.12 2.24
CA THR A 63 14.61 25.50 2.31
C THR A 63 14.84 24.58 3.51
N THR A 64 13.80 24.20 4.26
CA THR A 64 13.87 23.03 5.14
C THR A 64 12.88 21.97 4.69
N LYS A 65 13.37 21.02 3.88
CA LYS A 65 12.63 19.81 3.54
C LYS A 65 12.30 19.08 4.84
N LYS A 66 11.05 19.14 5.28
CA LYS A 66 10.57 18.31 6.38
C LYS A 66 10.28 16.94 5.81
N HIS A 67 11.26 16.05 5.87
CA HIS A 67 11.01 14.61 5.74
C HIS A 67 9.93 14.20 6.76
N PRO A 68 9.10 13.18 6.47
CA PRO A 68 8.14 12.69 7.45
C PRO A 68 8.84 12.37 8.76
N GLN A 69 8.19 12.68 9.89
CA GLN A 69 8.73 12.33 11.19
C GLN A 69 8.84 10.80 11.28
N GLY A 70 9.94 10.30 11.85
CA GLY A 70 10.12 8.87 12.09
C GLY A 70 8.93 8.26 12.82
N LEU A 71 8.65 6.99 12.55
CA LEU A 71 7.60 6.24 13.22
C LEU A 71 8.03 5.87 14.65
N PRO A 72 7.06 5.60 15.56
CA PRO A 72 7.38 5.09 16.89
C PRO A 72 8.25 3.82 16.81
N LEU A 73 9.36 3.83 17.53
CA LEU A 73 10.25 2.68 17.64
C LEU A 73 9.63 1.62 18.55
N LYS A 74 9.81 0.34 18.18
CA LYS A 74 9.48 -0.80 19.03
C LYS A 74 10.49 -0.92 20.17
N SER A 75 10.08 -1.52 21.29
CA SER A 75 11.00 -1.81 22.40
C SER A 75 12.01 -2.87 21.99
N ILE A 76 13.27 -2.72 22.41
CA ILE A 76 14.34 -3.69 22.17
C ILE A 76 15.07 -4.09 23.46
N PRO A 77 15.63 -5.31 23.52
CA PRO A 77 16.50 -5.74 24.61
C PRO A 77 17.67 -4.78 24.89
N GLN A 78 18.09 -4.70 26.16
CA GLN A 78 19.15 -3.79 26.58
C GLN A 78 20.48 -4.03 25.85
N HIS A 79 20.79 -5.28 25.51
CA HIS A 79 22.03 -5.64 24.83
C HIS A 79 22.09 -5.15 23.37
N LEU A 80 20.93 -4.92 22.73
CA LEU A 80 20.85 -4.41 21.35
C LEU A 80 20.92 -2.89 21.22
N LYS A 81 20.93 -2.15 22.33
CA LYS A 81 20.87 -0.67 22.27
C LYS A 81 22.05 -0.05 21.53
N ALA A 82 23.25 -0.59 21.69
CA ALA A 82 24.43 -0.09 20.98
C ALA A 82 24.32 -0.33 19.47
N PHE A 83 23.97 -1.56 19.08
CA PHE A 83 23.74 -1.95 17.69
C PHE A 83 22.64 -1.10 17.03
N GLN A 84 21.48 -0.93 17.69
CA GLN A 84 20.42 -0.07 17.19
C GLN A 84 20.85 1.39 17.04
N THR A 85 21.58 1.92 18.02
CA THR A 85 22.06 3.31 17.97
C THR A 85 23.00 3.52 16.79
N CYS A 86 23.91 2.58 16.55
CA CYS A 86 24.80 2.59 15.38
C CYS A 86 23.98 2.58 14.09
N SER A 87 23.08 1.59 13.94
CA SER A 87 22.26 1.40 12.74
C SER A 87 21.40 2.62 12.39
N ILE A 88 20.68 3.16 13.38
CA ILE A 88 19.83 4.35 13.20
C ILE A 88 20.68 5.57 12.84
N ASN A 89 21.80 5.80 13.53
CA ASN A 89 22.64 6.97 13.26
C ASN A 89 23.23 6.93 11.85
N ASP A 90 23.74 5.77 11.42
CA ASP A 90 24.28 5.59 10.07
C ASP A 90 23.20 5.75 9.00
N PHE A 91 21.97 5.30 9.27
CA PHE A 91 20.85 5.45 8.34
C PHE A 91 20.41 6.92 8.23
N LEU A 92 20.29 7.62 9.36
CA LEU A 92 19.93 9.04 9.37
C LEU A 92 21.04 9.93 8.79
N ALA A 93 22.30 9.48 8.80
CA ALA A 93 23.43 10.18 8.17
C ALA A 93 23.35 10.21 6.63
N THR A 94 22.40 9.51 6.01
CA THR A 94 22.08 9.64 4.57
C THR A 94 21.30 10.92 4.24
N ASP A 95 20.96 11.72 5.27
CA ASP A 95 20.05 12.87 5.20
C ASP A 95 18.66 12.53 4.65
N LEU A 96 18.33 11.24 4.50
CA LEU A 96 17.06 10.73 3.96
C LEU A 96 16.68 11.34 2.60
N THR A 97 17.67 11.71 1.79
CA THR A 97 17.44 12.41 0.49
C THR A 97 16.59 11.60 -0.48
N PHE A 98 16.54 10.27 -0.36
CA PHE A 98 15.65 9.41 -1.15
C PHE A 98 14.15 9.75 -0.96
N MET A 99 13.78 10.31 0.19
CA MET A 99 12.40 10.73 0.50
C MET A 99 11.96 11.96 -0.32
N ASP A 100 12.88 12.70 -0.92
CA ASP A 100 12.57 13.89 -1.73
C ASP A 100 11.69 13.57 -2.95
N THR A 101 11.69 12.31 -3.37
CA THR A 101 10.93 11.84 -4.52
C THR A 101 9.47 11.49 -4.16
N ALA A 102 9.12 11.40 -2.88
CA ALA A 102 7.82 10.94 -2.42
C ALA A 102 6.98 12.04 -1.77
N GLN A 103 5.69 12.09 -2.12
CA GLN A 103 4.68 12.92 -1.47
C GLN A 103 3.39 12.12 -1.34
N PRO A 104 2.54 12.41 -0.33
CA PRO A 104 1.19 11.86 -0.28
C PRO A 104 0.44 12.16 -1.57
N LEU A 105 -0.29 11.18 -2.09
CA LEU A 105 -0.99 11.33 -3.35
C LEU A 105 -2.11 12.39 -3.22
N PRO A 106 -2.18 13.37 -4.14
CA PRO A 106 -3.20 14.40 -4.07
C PRO A 106 -4.56 13.83 -4.53
N ARG A 107 -5.67 14.39 -4.02
CA ARG A 107 -7.04 13.98 -4.38
C ARG A 107 -7.29 13.78 -5.90
N PRO A 108 -6.83 14.66 -6.82
CA PRO A 108 -7.02 14.48 -8.25
C PRO A 108 -6.47 13.17 -8.81
N GLU A 109 -5.40 12.61 -8.21
CA GLU A 109 -4.84 11.32 -8.60
C GLU A 109 -5.85 10.19 -8.42
N PHE A 110 -6.55 10.17 -7.28
CA PHE A 110 -7.57 9.15 -6.99
C PHE A 110 -8.80 9.29 -7.89
N VAL A 111 -9.16 10.53 -8.26
CA VAL A 111 -10.22 10.77 -9.23
C VAL A 111 -9.83 10.20 -10.59
N ASP A 112 -8.61 10.50 -11.08
CA ASP A 112 -8.10 10.00 -12.37
C ASP A 112 -8.03 8.46 -12.41
N ARG A 113 -7.62 7.81 -11.32
CA ARG A 113 -7.63 6.34 -11.20
C ARG A 113 -9.02 5.75 -11.40
N ARG A 114 -10.02 6.31 -10.72
CA ARG A 114 -11.40 5.85 -10.83
C ARG A 114 -11.94 6.12 -12.24
N ASP A 115 -11.63 7.26 -12.85
CA ASP A 115 -12.02 7.59 -14.23
C ASP A 115 -11.37 6.64 -15.26
N LYS A 116 -10.10 6.27 -15.09
CA LYS A 116 -9.44 5.23 -15.89
C LYS A 116 -10.11 3.86 -15.75
N LEU A 117 -10.47 3.48 -14.51
CA LEU A 117 -11.23 2.27 -14.25
C LEU A 117 -12.60 2.31 -14.96
N ALA A 118 -13.33 3.41 -14.84
CA ALA A 118 -14.60 3.60 -15.54
C ALA A 118 -14.44 3.48 -17.07
N GLN A 119 -13.39 4.06 -17.64
CA GLN A 119 -13.11 3.92 -19.07
C GLN A 119 -12.83 2.46 -19.46
N ALA A 120 -12.07 1.71 -18.66
CA ALA A 120 -11.81 0.30 -18.89
C ALA A 120 -13.11 -0.54 -18.82
N LEU A 121 -13.95 -0.32 -17.81
CA LEU A 121 -15.25 -0.98 -17.67
C LEU A 121 -16.15 -0.72 -18.89
N ALA A 122 -16.18 0.53 -19.37
CA ALA A 122 -16.95 0.91 -20.54
C ALA A 122 -16.44 0.24 -21.83
N ASN A 123 -15.13 0.05 -21.96
CA ASN A 123 -14.51 -0.62 -23.11
C ASN A 123 -14.79 -2.12 -23.14
N GLU A 124 -14.88 -2.75 -21.96
CA GLU A 124 -15.14 -4.19 -21.81
C GLU A 124 -16.62 -4.54 -21.65
N ASP A 125 -17.50 -3.56 -21.77
CA ASP A 125 -18.95 -3.74 -21.67
C ASP A 125 -19.37 -4.29 -20.27
N ILE A 126 -18.59 -3.97 -19.24
CA ILE A 126 -18.87 -4.25 -17.82
C ILE A 126 -19.72 -3.10 -17.23
N ASP A 127 -20.68 -3.44 -16.36
CA ASP A 127 -21.59 -2.47 -15.72
C ASP A 127 -20.99 -1.82 -14.48
N ALA A 128 -20.20 -2.56 -13.68
CA ALA A 128 -19.52 -2.02 -12.51
C ALA A 128 -18.30 -2.85 -12.13
N PHE A 129 -17.34 -2.20 -11.46
CA PHE A 129 -16.31 -2.86 -10.67
C PHE A 129 -16.72 -2.84 -9.19
N ILE A 130 -16.58 -3.95 -8.48
CA ILE A 130 -16.92 -4.08 -7.06
C ILE A 130 -15.71 -4.57 -6.28
N VAL A 131 -15.38 -3.87 -5.20
CA VAL A 131 -14.23 -4.16 -4.35
C VAL A 131 -14.56 -3.94 -2.88
N GLU A 132 -14.02 -4.78 -2.01
CA GLU A 132 -14.10 -4.66 -0.54
C GLU A 132 -12.78 -4.09 0.03
N PRO A 133 -12.72 -3.64 1.31
CA PRO A 133 -11.49 -3.11 1.91
C PRO A 133 -10.26 -3.98 1.66
N GLY A 134 -9.15 -3.34 1.31
CA GLY A 134 -7.92 -4.02 0.90
C GLY A 134 -7.07 -3.12 0.01
N TYR A 135 -6.03 -3.67 -0.62
CA TYR A 135 -5.09 -2.90 -1.43
C TYR A 135 -5.76 -2.18 -2.62
N THR A 136 -6.64 -2.86 -3.36
CA THR A 136 -7.37 -2.25 -4.48
C THR A 136 -8.35 -1.18 -4.01
N PHE A 137 -9.01 -1.38 -2.86
CA PHE A 137 -9.88 -0.36 -2.28
C PHE A 137 -9.09 0.88 -1.91
N SER A 138 -7.95 0.71 -1.24
CA SER A 138 -7.04 1.81 -0.89
C SER A 138 -6.47 2.51 -2.13
N TYR A 139 -6.20 1.79 -3.20
CA TYR A 139 -5.75 2.35 -4.48
C TYR A 139 -6.75 3.38 -5.05
N TYR A 140 -8.04 3.07 -4.99
CA TYR A 140 -9.10 3.94 -5.52
C TYR A 140 -9.68 4.92 -4.49
N GLY A 141 -9.65 4.58 -3.20
CA GLY A 141 -10.39 5.29 -2.15
C GLY A 141 -9.55 5.79 -0.98
N ASN A 142 -8.26 5.49 -0.93
CA ASN A 142 -7.33 5.89 0.15
C ASN A 142 -7.91 5.75 1.56
N VAL A 143 -8.14 4.51 2.02
CA VAL A 143 -8.63 4.26 3.38
C VAL A 143 -7.43 4.14 4.33
N THR A 144 -6.69 5.23 4.49
CA THR A 144 -5.45 5.29 5.29
C THR A 144 -5.65 6.10 6.56
N GLN A 145 -6.78 5.92 7.24
CA GLN A 145 -6.96 6.49 8.58
C GLN A 145 -6.33 5.53 9.60
N THR A 146 -5.62 6.08 10.60
CA THR A 146 -4.93 5.31 11.65
C THR A 146 -5.42 5.63 13.06
N ASP A 147 -6.38 6.54 13.19
CA ASP A 147 -6.78 7.13 14.48
C ASP A 147 -7.80 6.25 15.23
N TRP A 148 -8.51 5.38 14.52
CA TRP A 148 -9.39 4.36 15.09
C TRP A 148 -9.27 3.04 14.31
N GLU A 149 -10.03 2.03 14.74
CA GLU A 149 -10.02 0.68 14.17
C GLU A 149 -10.06 0.70 12.63
N VAL A 150 -9.13 -0.03 12.03
CA VAL A 150 -8.91 -0.13 10.58
C VAL A 150 -10.14 -0.78 9.93
N TRP A 151 -10.49 -0.31 8.73
CA TRP A 151 -11.53 -0.97 7.96
C TRP A 151 -10.92 -2.16 7.22
N GLU A 152 -11.13 -3.34 7.78
CA GLU A 152 -10.66 -4.61 7.23
C GLU A 152 -11.84 -5.41 6.63
N PRO A 153 -11.57 -6.45 5.82
CA PRO A 153 -12.59 -7.39 5.35
C PRO A 153 -13.33 -8.11 6.50
N GLU A 154 -14.53 -7.63 6.84
CA GLU A 154 -15.38 -8.21 7.90
C GLU A 154 -16.54 -9.06 7.37
N GLU A 155 -17.20 -9.88 8.18
CA GLU A 155 -18.34 -10.71 7.75
C GLU A 155 -19.50 -9.89 7.12
N ARG A 156 -19.59 -8.60 7.48
CA ARG A 156 -20.50 -7.60 6.91
C ARG A 156 -19.91 -6.96 5.65
N PRO A 157 -20.54 -7.09 4.48
CA PRO A 157 -20.07 -6.41 3.27
C PRO A 157 -20.03 -4.88 3.42
N PHE A 158 -18.84 -4.30 3.26
CA PHE A 158 -18.63 -2.89 2.91
C PHE A 158 -17.98 -2.86 1.54
N LEU A 159 -18.68 -2.38 0.52
CA LEU A 159 -18.24 -2.51 -0.88
C LEU A 159 -18.20 -1.14 -1.56
N MET A 160 -17.09 -0.82 -2.22
CA MET A 160 -17.03 0.25 -3.20
C MET A 160 -17.49 -0.29 -4.56
N VAL A 161 -18.40 0.42 -5.20
CA VAL A 161 -19.00 0.07 -6.49
C VAL A 161 -18.72 1.21 -7.45
N VAL A 162 -17.87 0.98 -8.44
CA VAL A 162 -17.49 1.97 -9.45
C VAL A 162 -18.20 1.65 -10.76
N LEU A 163 -19.03 2.57 -11.24
CA LEU A 163 -19.78 2.46 -12.49
C LEU A 163 -19.24 3.44 -13.55
N PRO A 164 -19.27 3.08 -14.85
CA PRO A 164 -18.94 3.99 -15.92
C PRO A 164 -20.12 4.90 -16.27
N ALA A 165 -20.04 6.18 -15.90
CA ALA A 165 -21.01 7.21 -16.27
C ALA A 165 -20.55 7.93 -17.55
N ARG A 166 -21.38 7.87 -18.60
CA ARG A 166 -21.13 8.57 -19.87
C ARG A 166 -21.70 9.98 -19.83
N SER A 167 -20.94 10.95 -20.36
CA SER A 167 -21.45 12.30 -20.61
C SER A 167 -22.64 12.27 -21.57
N ARG A 168 -23.46 13.34 -21.56
CA ARG A 168 -24.65 13.44 -22.42
C ARG A 168 -24.34 13.37 -23.92
N ASP A 169 -23.15 13.79 -24.32
CA ASP A 169 -22.67 13.71 -25.70
C ASP A 169 -21.89 12.42 -26.00
N GLY A 170 -21.75 11.53 -25.00
CA GLY A 170 -21.18 10.19 -25.12
C GLY A 170 -19.67 10.12 -25.29
N ARG A 171 -18.97 11.28 -25.24
CA ARG A 171 -17.53 11.38 -25.50
C ARG A 171 -16.66 11.11 -24.28
N ASP A 172 -17.14 11.45 -23.10
CA ASP A 172 -16.40 11.30 -21.85
C ASP A 172 -17.01 10.19 -20.99
N VAL A 173 -16.17 9.34 -20.41
CA VAL A 173 -16.55 8.36 -19.39
C VAL A 173 -15.87 8.75 -18.09
N ARG A 174 -16.66 8.87 -17.01
CA ARG A 174 -16.17 9.14 -15.66
C ARG A 174 -16.70 8.12 -14.68
N ALA A 175 -16.04 7.99 -13.53
CA ALA A 175 -16.49 7.14 -12.46
C ALA A 175 -17.68 7.77 -11.72
N GLU A 176 -18.75 6.99 -11.62
CA GLU A 176 -19.78 7.17 -10.61
C GLU A 176 -19.55 6.12 -9.52
N THR A 177 -19.35 6.54 -8.27
CA THR A 177 -18.97 5.63 -7.18
C THR A 177 -20.03 5.60 -6.08
N TRP A 178 -20.42 4.39 -5.70
CA TRP A 178 -21.35 4.11 -4.61
C TRP A 178 -20.68 3.23 -3.55
N PHE A 179 -21.17 3.29 -2.32
CA PHE A 179 -20.71 2.43 -1.22
C PHE A 179 -21.87 1.66 -0.60
N LEU A 180 -21.85 0.33 -0.70
CA LEU A 180 -22.73 -0.53 0.09
C LEU A 180 -22.17 -0.62 1.50
N VAL A 181 -22.94 -0.27 2.53
CA VAL A 181 -22.47 -0.17 3.92
C VAL A 181 -23.56 -0.63 4.89
N PRO A 182 -23.22 -1.32 6.00
CA PRO A 182 -24.18 -1.50 7.09
C PRO A 182 -24.73 -0.15 7.53
N SER A 183 -26.05 -0.02 7.68
CA SER A 183 -26.69 1.27 8.00
C SER A 183 -26.09 1.93 9.25
N PHE A 184 -25.70 1.13 10.26
CA PHE A 184 -25.12 1.64 11.50
C PHE A 184 -23.68 2.14 11.36
N GLU A 185 -22.96 1.77 10.29
CA GLU A 185 -21.59 2.20 9.99
C GLU A 185 -21.53 3.37 8.99
N ALA A 186 -22.68 3.86 8.51
CA ALA A 186 -22.74 4.89 7.48
C ALA A 186 -22.01 6.19 7.89
N GLU A 187 -22.15 6.62 9.15
CA GLU A 187 -21.44 7.82 9.65
C GLU A 187 -19.93 7.58 9.75
N ARG A 188 -19.50 6.39 10.20
CA ARG A 188 -18.08 6.04 10.25
C ARG A 188 -17.46 6.03 8.86
N ALA A 189 -18.18 5.52 7.85
CA ALA A 189 -17.73 5.55 6.46
C ALA A 189 -17.54 6.99 5.92
N ARG A 190 -18.38 7.95 6.33
CA ARG A 190 -18.20 9.38 5.95
C ARG A 190 -16.99 10.03 6.61
N LEU A 191 -16.56 9.52 7.77
CA LEU A 191 -15.41 10.01 8.52
C LEU A 191 -14.07 9.47 8.00
N LEU A 192 -14.07 8.59 6.99
CA LEU A 192 -12.85 8.04 6.39
C LEU A 192 -12.02 9.06 5.58
N ASP A 193 -12.52 10.28 5.39
CA ASP A 193 -11.89 11.36 4.58
C ASP A 193 -11.36 10.86 3.21
N MET A 194 -12.11 9.94 2.60
CA MET A 194 -11.73 9.38 1.31
C MET A 194 -11.68 10.49 0.24
N PRO A 195 -10.75 10.44 -0.73
CA PRO A 195 -10.45 11.52 -1.66
C PRO A 195 -11.47 11.58 -2.81
N PHE A 196 -12.72 11.94 -2.47
CA PHE A 196 -13.82 12.20 -3.40
C PHE A 196 -14.07 13.70 -3.53
N THR A 197 -14.57 14.13 -4.69
CA THR A 197 -14.94 15.54 -4.93
C THR A 197 -16.24 15.90 -4.23
N ASP A 198 -17.17 14.95 -4.21
CA ASP A 198 -18.53 15.10 -3.71
C ASP A 198 -18.74 14.23 -2.45
N GLU A 199 -19.86 14.43 -1.76
CA GLU A 199 -20.25 13.56 -0.65
C GLU A 199 -20.42 12.11 -1.10
N LEU A 200 -20.09 11.17 -0.21
CA LEU A 200 -20.20 9.74 -0.51
C LEU A 200 -21.65 9.34 -0.76
N SER A 201 -21.87 8.65 -1.88
CA SER A 201 -23.16 8.05 -2.21
C SER A 201 -23.28 6.67 -1.53
N LEU A 202 -24.02 6.62 -0.42
CA LEU A 202 -24.15 5.42 0.41
C LEU A 202 -25.44 4.64 0.11
N ILE A 203 -25.33 3.30 0.10
CA ILE A 203 -26.42 2.35 0.04
C ILE A 203 -26.40 1.59 1.37
N GLY A 204 -27.27 2.00 2.30
CA GLY A 204 -27.40 1.38 3.62
C GLY A 204 -28.19 0.07 3.54
N TYR A 205 -27.74 -0.95 4.27
CA TYR A 205 -28.55 -2.14 4.56
C TYR A 205 -28.61 -2.41 6.07
N GLU A 206 -29.78 -2.86 6.54
CA GLU A 206 -29.95 -3.29 7.93
C GLU A 206 -29.41 -4.70 8.14
N GLU A 207 -29.02 -5.04 9.37
CA GLU A 207 -28.40 -6.33 9.74
C GLU A 207 -29.20 -7.57 9.29
N HIS A 208 -30.53 -7.45 9.14
CA HIS A 208 -31.41 -8.54 8.73
C HIS A 208 -31.75 -8.54 7.23
N TRP A 209 -31.24 -7.57 6.47
CA TRP A 209 -31.45 -7.47 5.04
C TRP A 209 -30.43 -8.30 4.28
N ASN A 210 -30.78 -8.68 3.05
CA ASN A 210 -29.81 -9.21 2.13
C ASN A 210 -29.03 -8.04 1.49
N PRO A 211 -27.72 -7.88 1.75
CA PRO A 211 -26.95 -6.73 1.26
C PRO A 211 -26.86 -6.72 -0.27
N TYR A 212 -26.78 -7.88 -0.91
CA TYR A 212 -26.65 -8.01 -2.36
C TYR A 212 -27.96 -7.67 -3.09
N GLN A 213 -29.10 -8.10 -2.55
CA GLN A 213 -30.42 -7.70 -3.07
C GLN A 213 -30.68 -6.20 -2.86
N THR A 214 -30.22 -5.65 -1.74
CA THR A 214 -30.25 -4.21 -1.46
C THR A 214 -29.44 -3.45 -2.51
N LEU A 215 -28.22 -3.92 -2.82
CA LEU A 215 -27.39 -3.35 -3.88
C LEU A 215 -28.07 -3.42 -5.25
N LEU A 216 -28.59 -4.58 -5.66
CA LEU A 216 -29.24 -4.76 -6.97
C LEU A 216 -30.43 -3.81 -7.18
N THR A 217 -31.19 -3.52 -6.12
CA THR A 217 -32.41 -2.69 -6.18
C THR A 217 -32.14 -1.20 -5.92
N SER A 218 -30.91 -0.85 -5.57
CA SER A 218 -30.49 0.53 -5.31
C SER A 218 -30.51 1.41 -6.57
N PRO A 219 -30.43 2.75 -6.43
CA PRO A 219 -30.30 3.66 -7.58
C PRO A 219 -29.12 3.36 -8.51
N ALA A 220 -28.03 2.78 -7.99
CA ALA A 220 -26.84 2.43 -8.78
C ALA A 220 -27.15 1.45 -9.92
N PHE A 221 -28.08 0.50 -9.69
CA PHE A 221 -28.44 -0.53 -10.68
C PHE A 221 -29.90 -0.45 -11.18
N SER A 222 -30.75 0.36 -10.54
CA SER A 222 -32.17 0.52 -10.93
C SER A 222 -32.45 1.68 -11.89
N SER A 223 -31.45 2.53 -12.20
CA SER A 223 -31.64 3.72 -13.03
C SER A 223 -32.11 3.41 -14.47
N PRO A 224 -33.14 4.12 -15.00
CA PRO A 224 -33.73 3.89 -16.32
C PRO A 224 -32.83 4.30 -17.51
N THR A 225 -31.69 4.95 -17.28
CA THR A 225 -30.67 5.25 -18.31
C THR A 225 -29.80 4.04 -18.65
N SER A 226 -29.86 2.97 -17.86
CA SER A 226 -29.25 1.70 -18.23
C SER A 226 -29.97 1.15 -19.47
N ALA A 227 -29.35 1.26 -20.63
CA ALA A 227 -29.80 0.66 -21.90
C ALA A 227 -29.89 -0.89 -21.86
N ARG A 228 -29.84 -1.48 -20.66
CA ARG A 228 -29.55 -2.88 -20.35
C ARG A 228 -30.66 -3.55 -19.51
N ARG A 229 -31.87 -2.98 -19.52
CA ARG A 229 -33.07 -3.45 -18.77
C ARG A 229 -33.45 -4.93 -18.91
N ASN A 230 -32.91 -5.63 -19.91
CA ASN A 230 -33.24 -7.03 -20.22
C ASN A 230 -32.13 -8.04 -19.85
N ARG A 231 -31.08 -7.64 -19.12
CA ARG A 231 -30.03 -8.57 -18.68
C ARG A 231 -29.60 -8.33 -17.23
N LYS A 232 -29.01 -9.37 -16.63
CA LYS A 232 -28.29 -9.24 -15.35
C LYS A 232 -27.17 -8.19 -15.49
N PRO A 233 -26.97 -7.30 -14.50
CA PRO A 233 -25.80 -6.43 -14.49
C PRO A 233 -24.53 -7.27 -14.45
N ARG A 234 -23.61 -7.01 -15.37
CA ARG A 234 -22.28 -7.63 -15.44
C ARG A 234 -21.35 -6.86 -14.54
N VAL A 235 -20.89 -7.48 -13.47
CA VAL A 235 -19.98 -6.85 -12.53
C VAL A 235 -18.67 -7.58 -12.54
N MET A 236 -17.57 -6.84 -12.55
CA MET A 236 -16.25 -7.41 -12.35
C MET A 236 -15.88 -7.19 -10.88
N VAL A 237 -15.31 -8.20 -10.25
CA VAL A 237 -14.89 -8.14 -8.86
C VAL A 237 -13.38 -8.19 -8.75
N ASP A 238 -12.85 -7.56 -7.70
CA ASP A 238 -11.43 -7.64 -7.34
C ASP A 238 -10.97 -9.10 -7.16
N GLU A 239 -9.69 -9.37 -7.45
CA GLU A 239 -9.12 -10.72 -7.36
C GLU A 239 -9.07 -11.28 -5.93
N GLU A 240 -9.03 -10.41 -4.91
CA GLU A 240 -8.97 -10.79 -3.50
C GLU A 240 -10.33 -10.70 -2.81
N ILE A 241 -11.40 -10.39 -3.56
CA ILE A 241 -12.74 -10.36 -2.98
C ILE A 241 -13.07 -11.75 -2.41
N ARG A 242 -13.58 -11.77 -1.18
CA ARG A 242 -13.92 -13.02 -0.49
C ARG A 242 -15.04 -13.72 -1.24
N ASP A 243 -14.87 -15.03 -1.40
CA ASP A 243 -15.74 -15.88 -2.20
C ASP A 243 -17.23 -15.76 -1.83
N PHE A 244 -17.57 -15.59 -0.55
CA PHE A 244 -18.97 -15.43 -0.13
C PHE A 244 -19.62 -14.14 -0.67
N ILE A 245 -18.85 -13.08 -0.91
CA ILE A 245 -19.32 -11.83 -1.51
C ILE A 245 -19.55 -12.06 -3.01
N SER A 246 -18.59 -12.67 -3.70
CA SER A 246 -18.71 -13.01 -5.12
C SER A 246 -19.93 -13.90 -5.40
N ARG A 247 -20.10 -15.00 -4.63
CA ARG A 247 -21.28 -15.86 -4.71
C ARG A 247 -22.55 -15.13 -4.30
N GLY A 248 -22.50 -14.33 -3.24
CA GLY A 248 -23.62 -13.51 -2.79
C GLY A 248 -24.15 -12.59 -3.89
N LEU A 249 -23.27 -11.93 -4.64
CA LEU A 249 -23.65 -11.15 -5.82
C LEU A 249 -24.27 -12.04 -6.92
N ALA A 250 -23.63 -13.16 -7.27
CA ALA A 250 -24.11 -14.04 -8.34
C ALA A 250 -25.50 -14.64 -8.04
N ASP A 251 -25.71 -15.11 -6.82
CA ASP A 251 -26.97 -15.71 -6.33
C ASP A 251 -28.11 -14.69 -6.28
N ASN A 252 -27.78 -13.40 -6.15
CA ASN A 252 -28.73 -12.30 -6.09
C ASN A 252 -28.85 -11.51 -7.39
N GLY A 253 -28.52 -12.11 -8.54
CA GLY A 253 -28.93 -11.61 -9.86
C GLY A 253 -27.87 -10.83 -10.62
N PHE A 254 -26.63 -10.77 -10.16
CA PHE A 254 -25.49 -10.25 -10.92
C PHE A 254 -24.88 -11.32 -11.84
N ASP A 255 -24.30 -10.91 -12.96
CA ASP A 255 -23.38 -11.73 -13.79
C ASP A 255 -21.95 -11.36 -13.37
N VAL A 256 -21.38 -12.15 -12.45
CA VAL A 256 -20.10 -11.85 -11.81
C VAL A 256 -18.94 -12.38 -12.66
N ARG A 257 -17.96 -11.52 -12.91
CA ARG A 257 -16.72 -11.81 -13.64
C ARG A 257 -15.52 -11.58 -12.74
N GLY A 258 -14.53 -12.47 -12.82
CA GLY A 258 -13.22 -12.21 -12.19
C GLY A 258 -12.49 -11.07 -12.87
N LEU A 259 -11.55 -10.47 -12.15
CA LEU A 259 -10.68 -9.42 -12.65
C LEU A 259 -9.93 -9.88 -13.93
N GLY A 260 -9.82 -8.99 -14.92
CA GLY A 260 -9.06 -9.27 -16.13
C GLY A 260 -9.06 -8.10 -17.11
N GLY A 261 -8.31 -8.28 -18.21
CA GLY A 261 -8.28 -7.36 -19.34
C GLY A 261 -7.84 -5.94 -18.99
N ALA A 262 -8.39 -4.95 -19.69
CA ALA A 262 -8.12 -3.54 -19.48
C ALA A 262 -8.46 -3.05 -18.06
N VAL A 263 -9.37 -3.73 -17.36
CA VAL A 263 -9.72 -3.40 -15.97
C VAL A 263 -8.58 -3.76 -15.02
N GLU A 264 -7.99 -4.95 -15.19
CA GLU A 264 -6.80 -5.39 -14.44
C GLU A 264 -5.59 -4.50 -14.75
N GLU A 265 -5.40 -4.13 -16.02
CA GLU A 265 -4.26 -3.32 -16.47
C GLU A 265 -4.18 -1.92 -15.82
N VAL A 266 -5.28 -1.38 -15.27
CA VAL A 266 -5.32 -0.02 -14.70
C VAL A 266 -4.27 0.18 -13.61
N ARG A 267 -4.13 -0.80 -12.71
CA ARG A 267 -3.17 -0.74 -11.59
C ARG A 267 -1.74 -1.07 -12.02
N GLN A 268 -1.59 -1.84 -13.08
CA GLN A 268 -0.28 -2.36 -13.49
C GLN A 268 0.69 -1.23 -13.91
N ARG A 269 0.17 -0.11 -14.43
CA ARG A 269 0.97 1.04 -14.89
C ARG A 269 0.94 2.19 -13.89
N LYS A 270 2.09 2.46 -13.30
CA LYS A 270 2.25 3.44 -12.22
C LYS A 270 2.36 4.85 -12.79
N SER A 271 1.72 5.79 -12.11
CA SER A 271 1.91 7.22 -12.37
C SER A 271 3.30 7.68 -11.91
N ALA A 272 3.67 8.90 -12.32
CA ALA A 272 4.92 9.51 -11.85
C ALA A 272 4.95 9.71 -10.32
N ALA A 273 3.80 9.96 -9.70
CA ALA A 273 3.70 10.11 -8.25
C ALA A 273 3.89 8.77 -7.54
N GLU A 274 3.27 7.70 -8.05
CA GLU A 274 3.47 6.33 -7.55
C GLU A 274 4.93 5.89 -7.66
N ILE A 275 5.55 6.15 -8.81
CA ILE A 275 6.98 5.86 -9.05
C ILE A 275 7.86 6.65 -8.07
N GLY A 276 7.51 7.90 -7.74
CA GLY A 276 8.20 8.69 -6.73
C GLY A 276 8.18 8.03 -5.35
N ILE A 277 7.02 7.55 -4.92
CA ILE A 277 6.86 6.83 -3.64
C ILE A 277 7.62 5.50 -3.65
N LEU A 278 7.45 4.70 -4.71
CA LEU A 278 8.15 3.42 -4.87
C LEU A 278 9.67 3.59 -4.84
N ARG A 279 10.21 4.63 -5.49
CA ARG A 279 11.65 4.93 -5.46
C ARG A 279 12.13 5.27 -4.06
N ALA A 280 11.39 6.12 -3.34
CA ALA A 280 11.75 6.49 -1.97
C ALA A 280 11.75 5.29 -1.02
N VAL A 281 10.69 4.48 -1.01
CA VAL A 281 10.57 3.34 -0.09
C VAL A 281 11.60 2.26 -0.41
N ASN A 282 11.83 1.94 -1.68
CA ASN A 282 12.79 0.91 -2.09
C ASN A 282 14.25 1.34 -1.87
N THR A 283 14.59 2.59 -2.21
CA THR A 283 15.94 3.13 -1.92
C THR A 283 16.16 3.21 -0.41
N GLY A 284 15.16 3.69 0.35
CA GLY A 284 15.25 3.79 1.80
C GLY A 284 15.44 2.44 2.50
N THR A 285 14.75 1.39 2.06
CA THR A 285 14.94 0.03 2.60
C THR A 285 16.34 -0.51 2.32
N VAL A 286 16.89 -0.30 1.11
CA VAL A 286 18.29 -0.67 0.82
C VAL A 286 19.28 0.09 1.68
N GLU A 287 19.09 1.40 1.87
CA GLU A 287 19.98 2.20 2.71
C GLU A 287 19.88 1.81 4.20
N ALA A 288 18.71 1.37 4.68
CA ALA A 288 18.57 0.82 6.03
C ALA A 288 19.38 -0.47 6.21
N VAL A 289 19.32 -1.41 5.25
CA VAL A 289 20.14 -2.62 5.27
C VAL A 289 21.63 -2.29 5.24
N ARG A 290 22.06 -1.34 4.40
CA ARG A 290 23.46 -0.90 4.32
C ARG A 290 23.96 -0.25 5.61
N ALA A 291 23.15 0.59 6.23
CA ALA A 291 23.48 1.24 7.50
C ALA A 291 23.61 0.19 8.61
N MET A 292 22.62 -0.70 8.73
CA MET A 292 22.60 -1.77 9.72
C MET A 292 23.80 -2.72 9.54
N ARG A 293 24.11 -3.11 8.30
CA ARG A 293 25.20 -4.06 7.99
C ARG A 293 26.54 -3.62 8.57
N LYS A 294 26.85 -2.33 8.56
CA LYS A 294 28.11 -1.78 9.10
C LYS A 294 28.24 -1.98 10.62
N CYS A 295 27.11 -2.13 11.30
CA CYS A 295 27.01 -2.23 12.74
C CYS A 295 26.86 -3.68 13.23
N LEU A 296 26.86 -4.67 12.34
CA LEU A 296 26.80 -6.08 12.71
C LEU A 296 28.06 -6.48 13.49
N GLU A 297 27.85 -7.19 14.59
CA GLU A 297 28.91 -7.68 15.48
C GLU A 297 28.76 -9.19 15.70
N PRO A 298 29.86 -9.91 16.01
CA PRO A 298 29.78 -11.33 16.37
C PRO A 298 28.86 -11.55 17.58
N GLY A 299 28.05 -12.61 17.53
CA GLY A 299 27.16 -12.97 18.64
C GLY A 299 25.71 -12.52 18.49
N LEU A 300 25.38 -11.69 17.49
CA LEU A 300 24.00 -11.35 17.15
C LEU A 300 23.26 -12.56 16.56
N THR A 301 22.00 -12.71 16.93
CA THR A 301 21.09 -13.67 16.30
C THR A 301 20.37 -13.08 15.09
N GLU A 302 19.72 -13.92 14.28
CA GLU A 302 18.82 -13.45 13.21
C GLU A 302 17.71 -12.54 13.75
N GLU A 303 17.10 -12.90 14.89
CA GLU A 303 16.08 -12.08 15.55
C GLU A 303 16.61 -10.72 16.01
N ASP A 304 17.83 -10.67 16.54
CA ASP A 304 18.46 -9.40 16.93
C ASP A 304 18.63 -8.45 15.74
N VAL A 305 19.00 -9.00 14.57
CA VAL A 305 19.15 -8.24 13.34
C VAL A 305 17.80 -7.75 12.83
N MET A 306 16.77 -8.59 12.80
CA MET A 306 15.41 -8.21 12.41
C MET A 306 14.89 -7.05 13.27
N LEU A 307 14.96 -7.18 14.61
CA LEU A 307 14.45 -6.15 15.53
C LEU A 307 15.12 -4.78 15.33
N VAL A 308 16.42 -4.77 15.08
CA VAL A 308 17.17 -3.53 14.85
C VAL A 308 16.91 -2.95 13.47
N LEU A 309 16.80 -3.78 12.43
CA LEU A 309 16.50 -3.34 11.08
C LEU A 309 15.10 -2.71 10.99
N ASP A 310 14.10 -3.33 11.63
CA ASP A 310 12.75 -2.78 11.81
C ASP A 310 12.77 -1.35 12.37
N ASN A 311 13.50 -1.15 13.47
CA ASN A 311 13.61 0.15 14.12
C ASN A 311 14.45 1.16 13.31
N THR A 312 15.39 0.67 12.50
CA THR A 312 16.18 1.49 11.58
C THR A 312 15.27 2.08 10.51
N MET A 313 14.46 1.26 9.86
CA MET A 313 13.46 1.71 8.88
C MET A 313 12.43 2.66 9.50
N ARG A 314 11.90 2.34 10.69
CA ARG A 314 10.97 3.21 11.43
C ARG A 314 11.55 4.59 11.70
N ALA A 315 12.84 4.68 12.06
CA ALA A 315 13.50 5.95 12.31
C ALA A 315 13.50 6.89 11.08
N GLY A 316 13.54 6.33 9.86
CA GLY A 316 13.42 7.09 8.60
C GLY A 316 12.00 7.31 8.10
N GLY A 317 10.97 6.88 8.84
CA GLY A 317 9.57 7.06 8.47
C GLY A 317 8.99 5.97 7.55
N LEU A 318 9.69 4.84 7.40
CA LEU A 318 9.23 3.67 6.64
C LEU A 318 8.54 2.70 7.61
N ASP A 319 7.39 2.12 7.24
CA ASP A 319 6.65 1.19 8.09
C ASP A 319 6.91 -0.27 7.70
N PRO A 320 7.77 -1.01 8.43
CA PRO A 320 8.09 -2.39 8.09
C PRO A 320 6.86 -3.30 8.15
N PHE A 321 6.68 -4.17 7.15
CA PHE A 321 5.59 -5.15 7.13
C PHE A 321 6.07 -6.61 7.10
N PHE A 322 7.30 -6.85 6.64
CA PHE A 322 7.98 -8.13 6.81
C PHE A 322 9.49 -7.91 6.87
N ASP A 323 10.18 -8.83 7.52
CA ASP A 323 11.64 -8.89 7.61
C ASP A 323 12.04 -10.37 7.79
N ILE A 324 12.87 -10.87 6.89
CA ILE A 324 13.42 -12.22 6.88
C ILE A 324 14.94 -12.06 6.92
N VAL A 325 15.55 -12.43 8.05
CA VAL A 325 17.01 -12.50 8.19
C VAL A 325 17.38 -13.97 8.35
N LEU A 326 18.24 -14.46 7.47
CA LEU A 326 18.66 -15.85 7.42
C LEU A 326 20.18 -15.97 7.28
N PHE A 327 20.79 -16.82 8.10
CA PHE A 327 22.22 -17.08 8.12
C PHE A 327 22.51 -18.46 7.55
N ASP A 328 23.44 -18.56 6.59
CA ASP A 328 23.91 -19.82 6.00
C ASP A 328 22.75 -20.78 5.65
N GLU A 329 22.70 -22.00 6.20
CA GLU A 329 21.72 -23.03 5.84
C GLU A 329 20.26 -22.62 6.08
N ASP A 330 20.00 -21.63 6.91
CA ASP A 330 18.66 -21.10 7.17
C ASP A 330 18.12 -20.38 5.92
N ALA A 331 19.03 -19.82 5.12
CA ALA A 331 18.75 -19.22 3.82
C ALA A 331 18.56 -20.25 2.70
N SER A 332 18.76 -21.56 2.95
CA SER A 332 18.58 -22.61 1.93
C SER A 332 17.11 -22.91 1.60
N ASN A 333 16.16 -22.26 2.27
CA ASN A 333 14.75 -22.25 1.93
C ASN A 333 14.35 -20.81 1.53
N PRO A 334 13.67 -20.58 0.39
CA PRO A 334 13.40 -19.23 -0.12
C PRO A 334 12.65 -18.28 0.84
N HIS A 335 11.74 -18.81 1.65
CA HIS A 335 10.99 -18.08 2.67
C HIS A 335 11.50 -18.36 4.10
N GLY A 336 12.68 -18.96 4.22
CA GLY A 336 13.23 -19.40 5.49
C GLY A 336 12.41 -20.48 6.20
N GLY A 337 12.82 -20.77 7.43
CA GLY A 337 12.15 -21.73 8.29
C GLY A 337 13.00 -22.11 9.49
N THR A 338 13.29 -21.14 10.36
CA THR A 338 14.02 -21.36 11.62
C THR A 338 13.35 -20.66 12.79
N ASP A 339 13.90 -20.85 13.99
CA ASP A 339 13.44 -20.23 15.22
C ASP A 339 14.05 -18.83 15.46
N GLY A 340 14.88 -18.32 14.53
CA GLY A 340 15.50 -16.99 14.57
C GLY A 340 16.70 -16.89 15.52
N PHE A 341 17.16 -18.00 16.11
CA PHE A 341 18.21 -17.98 17.14
C PHE A 341 19.61 -18.29 16.61
N LYS A 342 19.77 -18.48 15.29
CA LYS A 342 21.09 -18.72 14.73
C LYS A 342 21.98 -17.50 14.91
N VAL A 343 23.19 -17.74 15.39
CA VAL A 343 24.16 -16.69 15.72
C VAL A 343 25.09 -16.45 14.55
N ILE A 344 25.29 -15.18 14.19
CA ILE A 344 26.21 -14.79 13.11
C ILE A 344 27.65 -15.19 13.42
N ALA A 345 28.30 -15.84 12.46
CA ALA A 345 29.71 -16.24 12.51
C ALA A 345 30.55 -15.48 11.48
N ASN A 346 31.88 -15.63 11.54
CA ASN A 346 32.82 -14.90 10.69
C ASN A 346 32.59 -15.12 9.18
N GLU A 347 32.26 -16.34 8.76
CA GLU A 347 32.10 -16.69 7.34
C GLU A 347 30.61 -16.86 6.93
N THR A 348 29.71 -16.31 7.74
CA THR A 348 28.27 -16.43 7.52
C THR A 348 27.85 -15.66 6.27
N MET A 349 27.18 -16.35 5.34
CA MET A 349 26.40 -15.68 4.30
C MET A 349 25.08 -15.24 4.92
N VAL A 350 24.88 -13.94 5.00
CA VAL A 350 23.64 -13.33 5.50
C VAL A 350 22.73 -13.06 4.30
N LEU A 351 21.51 -13.55 4.33
CA LEU A 351 20.42 -13.18 3.41
C LEU A 351 19.40 -12.37 4.21
N ILE A 352 19.14 -11.14 3.78
CA ILE A 352 18.07 -10.30 4.31
C ILE A 352 17.09 -10.00 3.20
N ASP A 353 15.84 -10.37 3.40
CA ASP A 353 14.71 -10.03 2.54
C ASP A 353 13.67 -9.26 3.36
N VAL A 354 13.41 -8.02 2.96
CA VAL A 354 12.75 -7.05 3.83
C VAL A 354 11.94 -6.05 3.03
N GLY A 355 10.79 -5.65 3.59
CA GLY A 355 9.91 -4.68 2.97
C GLY A 355 9.22 -3.77 3.97
N ALA A 356 8.97 -2.55 3.52
CA ALA A 356 8.28 -1.52 4.25
C ALA A 356 7.23 -0.83 3.37
N HIS A 357 6.30 -0.12 4.01
CA HIS A 357 5.37 0.75 3.34
C HIS A 357 5.76 2.22 3.48
N LEU A 358 5.51 2.98 2.42
CA LEU A 358 5.45 4.43 2.44
C LEU A 358 4.20 4.89 1.68
N TYR A 359 3.31 5.63 2.35
CA TYR A 359 2.01 6.04 1.80
C TYR A 359 1.21 4.89 1.16
N GLY A 360 1.34 3.68 1.74
CA GLY A 360 0.70 2.45 1.26
C GLY A 360 1.43 1.70 0.14
N TYR A 361 2.51 2.22 -0.44
CA TYR A 361 3.30 1.51 -1.46
C TYR A 361 4.43 0.72 -0.84
N SER A 362 4.67 -0.48 -1.36
CA SER A 362 5.62 -1.44 -0.81
C SER A 362 7.03 -1.26 -1.37
N SER A 363 8.04 -1.42 -0.51
CA SER A 363 9.34 -1.93 -0.90
C SER A 363 9.40 -3.45 -0.71
N ASP A 364 10.28 -4.05 -1.49
CA ASP A 364 10.57 -5.49 -1.45
C ASP A 364 11.99 -5.67 -2.01
N ILE A 365 12.95 -5.89 -1.12
CA ILE A 365 14.37 -6.00 -1.48
C ILE A 365 15.03 -7.12 -0.72
N CYS A 366 15.95 -7.79 -1.39
CA CYS A 366 16.75 -8.86 -0.84
C CYS A 366 18.24 -8.62 -1.11
N ARG A 367 19.06 -8.83 -0.08
CA ARG A 367 20.52 -8.72 -0.13
C ARG A 367 21.16 -9.93 0.52
N SER A 368 22.09 -10.53 -0.21
CA SER A 368 22.98 -11.56 0.31
C SER A 368 24.40 -11.00 0.44
N PHE A 369 25.01 -11.07 1.63
CA PHE A 369 26.33 -10.49 1.90
C PHE A 369 27.03 -11.15 3.09
N PHE A 370 28.34 -10.94 3.21
CA PHE A 370 29.15 -11.28 4.37
C PHE A 370 29.18 -10.15 5.41
N PRO A 371 29.31 -10.48 6.71
CA PRO A 371 29.39 -9.51 7.79
C PRO A 371 30.60 -8.56 7.65
N PRO A 372 30.57 -7.37 8.29
CA PRO A 372 31.64 -6.37 8.19
C PRO A 372 32.97 -6.84 8.78
N PHE A 373 32.95 -7.82 9.69
CA PHE A 373 34.14 -8.41 10.28
C PHE A 373 34.75 -9.55 9.44
N PHE A 374 34.13 -9.95 8.31
CA PHE A 374 34.75 -10.81 7.32
C PHE A 374 35.49 -9.98 6.27
N THR A 375 36.82 -10.00 6.30
CA THR A 375 37.63 -9.13 5.44
C THR A 375 37.59 -9.54 3.97
N GLN A 376 37.24 -8.60 3.08
CA GLN A 376 37.41 -8.76 1.63
C GLN A 376 38.89 -8.69 1.24
N PRO A 377 39.40 -9.54 0.33
CA PRO A 377 40.79 -9.43 -0.11
C PRO A 377 41.00 -8.23 -1.04
N GLU A 378 42.08 -7.48 -0.84
CA GLU A 378 42.36 -6.23 -1.57
C GLU A 378 42.60 -6.42 -3.08
N ASP A 379 43.10 -7.58 -3.52
CA ASP A 379 43.51 -7.83 -4.92
C ASP A 379 42.75 -8.98 -5.60
N GLY A 380 41.71 -9.53 -4.95
CA GLY A 380 40.93 -10.67 -5.43
C GLY A 380 41.69 -12.00 -5.53
N THR A 381 43.02 -12.00 -5.44
CA THR A 381 43.85 -13.22 -5.53
C THR A 381 43.79 -14.05 -4.26
N ALA A 382 43.43 -13.45 -3.13
CA ALA A 382 43.31 -14.17 -1.87
C ALA A 382 42.01 -14.99 -1.72
N CYS A 383 41.04 -14.85 -2.64
CA CYS A 383 39.81 -15.66 -2.63
C CYS A 383 40.11 -17.17 -2.73
N GLN A 384 41.22 -17.56 -3.35
CA GLN A 384 41.66 -18.96 -3.46
C GLN A 384 42.10 -19.58 -2.12
N PHE A 385 42.39 -18.76 -1.11
CA PHE A 385 42.79 -19.20 0.23
C PHE A 385 41.61 -19.33 1.19
N TYR A 386 40.40 -18.93 0.79
CA TYR A 386 39.21 -19.17 1.58
C TYR A 386 38.83 -20.66 1.64
N SER A 387 38.01 -21.01 2.63
CA SER A 387 37.41 -22.34 2.72
C SER A 387 36.63 -22.67 1.44
N ARG A 388 36.49 -23.96 1.13
CA ARG A 388 35.70 -24.38 -0.05
C ARG A 388 34.25 -23.91 0.02
N ASP A 389 33.71 -23.81 1.23
CA ASP A 389 32.37 -23.30 1.50
C ASP A 389 32.24 -21.82 1.09
N VAL A 390 33.16 -20.96 1.54
CA VAL A 390 33.20 -19.55 1.13
C VAL A 390 33.41 -19.39 -0.37
N GLN A 391 34.25 -20.22 -0.99
CA GLN A 391 34.43 -20.21 -2.45
C GLN A 391 33.13 -20.58 -3.19
N GLU A 392 32.37 -21.55 -2.69
CA GLU A 392 31.05 -21.92 -3.25
C GLU A 392 30.05 -20.77 -3.07
N LYS A 393 29.99 -20.15 -1.89
CA LYS A 393 29.16 -18.97 -1.60
C LYS A 393 29.43 -17.81 -2.55
N LEU A 394 30.70 -17.43 -2.74
CA LEU A 394 31.11 -16.37 -3.66
C LEU A 394 30.73 -16.70 -5.11
N ARG A 395 30.98 -17.93 -5.55
CA ARG A 395 30.59 -18.37 -6.90
C ARG A 395 29.09 -18.29 -7.12
N VAL A 396 28.30 -18.76 -6.17
CA VAL A 396 26.83 -18.70 -6.24
C VAL A 396 26.35 -17.24 -6.24
N TRP A 397 26.96 -16.38 -5.43
CA TRP A 397 26.67 -14.95 -5.40
C TRP A 397 26.87 -14.30 -6.78
N ASP A 398 28.01 -14.57 -7.44
CA ASP A 398 28.30 -14.05 -8.78
C ASP A 398 27.27 -14.54 -9.81
N ILE A 399 26.92 -15.84 -9.79
CA ILE A 399 25.91 -16.42 -10.70
C ILE A 399 24.55 -15.76 -10.52
N VAL A 400 24.11 -15.53 -9.27
CA VAL A 400 22.83 -14.87 -8.99
C VAL A 400 22.84 -13.42 -9.46
N PHE A 401 23.95 -12.70 -9.26
CA PHE A 401 24.12 -11.34 -9.76
C PHE A 401 24.08 -11.26 -11.30
N GLU A 402 24.73 -12.21 -11.99
CA GLU A 402 24.67 -12.35 -13.44
C GLU A 402 23.25 -12.67 -13.93
N ALA A 403 22.55 -13.57 -13.24
CA ALA A 403 21.16 -13.91 -13.55
C ALA A 403 20.22 -12.71 -13.39
N GLN A 404 20.39 -11.92 -12.32
CA GLN A 404 19.64 -10.69 -12.10
C GLN A 404 19.90 -9.69 -13.23
N THR A 405 21.17 -9.55 -13.63
CA THR A 405 21.58 -8.69 -14.75
C THR A 405 20.92 -9.12 -16.07
N ALA A 406 20.91 -10.42 -16.39
CA ALA A 406 20.24 -10.94 -17.59
C ALA A 406 18.73 -10.66 -17.57
N SER A 407 18.08 -10.82 -16.42
CA SER A 407 16.66 -10.48 -16.26
C SER A 407 16.39 -8.99 -16.47
N LEU A 408 17.22 -8.11 -15.91
CA LEU A 408 17.13 -6.66 -16.06
C LEU A 408 17.25 -6.26 -17.54
N GLU A 409 18.21 -6.85 -18.26
CA GLU A 409 18.39 -6.60 -19.69
C GLU A 409 17.20 -7.08 -20.54
N ALA A 410 16.54 -8.16 -20.13
CA ALA A 410 15.34 -8.69 -20.77
C ALA A 410 14.05 -7.94 -20.39
N LEU A 411 14.04 -7.21 -19.27
CA LEU A 411 12.91 -6.44 -18.76
C LEU A 411 12.70 -5.15 -19.57
N ARG A 412 12.24 -5.31 -20.82
CA ARG A 412 11.97 -4.21 -21.76
C ARG A 412 10.51 -4.13 -22.13
N GLU A 413 10.05 -2.93 -22.48
CA GLU A 413 8.73 -2.77 -23.10
C GLU A 413 8.59 -3.70 -24.32
N ASN A 414 7.40 -4.30 -24.47
CA ASN A 414 7.06 -5.30 -25.49
C ASN A 414 7.72 -6.68 -25.32
N SER A 415 8.58 -6.89 -24.32
CA SER A 415 8.98 -8.25 -23.93
C SER A 415 7.81 -8.96 -23.24
N THR A 416 7.86 -10.29 -23.19
CA THR A 416 6.92 -11.06 -22.37
C THR A 416 7.44 -11.22 -20.95
N ALA A 417 6.56 -11.37 -19.97
CA ALA A 417 6.94 -11.70 -18.60
C ALA A 417 7.79 -12.99 -18.53
N ALA A 418 7.49 -13.98 -19.37
CA ALA A 418 8.25 -15.21 -19.52
C ALA A 418 9.68 -15.00 -20.01
N ALA A 419 9.91 -14.08 -20.96
CA ALA A 419 11.24 -13.82 -21.48
C ALA A 419 12.21 -13.33 -20.40
N VAL A 420 11.70 -12.58 -19.41
CA VAL A 420 12.48 -12.09 -18.27
C VAL A 420 12.90 -13.22 -17.34
N ASP A 421 11.97 -14.12 -17.00
CA ASP A 421 12.26 -15.32 -16.19
C ASP A 421 13.27 -16.24 -16.88
N ILE A 422 13.05 -16.51 -18.17
CA ILE A 422 13.91 -17.38 -18.96
C ILE A 422 15.34 -16.82 -19.03
N ALA A 423 15.51 -15.51 -19.16
CA ALA A 423 16.84 -14.88 -19.21
C ALA A 423 17.66 -15.15 -17.93
N ALA A 424 17.06 -14.96 -16.75
CA ALA A 424 17.73 -15.25 -15.48
C ALA A 424 17.98 -16.75 -15.29
N ARG A 425 16.95 -17.55 -15.59
CA ARG A 425 16.96 -19.00 -15.40
C ARG A 425 18.03 -19.67 -16.26
N THR A 426 18.22 -19.21 -17.49
CA THR A 426 19.25 -19.73 -18.41
C THR A 426 20.65 -19.60 -17.81
N VAL A 427 20.99 -18.43 -17.22
CA VAL A 427 22.29 -18.22 -16.57
C VAL A 427 22.53 -19.24 -15.44
N ILE A 428 21.53 -19.44 -14.58
CA ILE A 428 21.62 -20.37 -13.46
C ILE A 428 21.69 -21.83 -13.92
N GLU A 429 20.90 -22.21 -14.93
CA GLU A 429 20.89 -23.56 -15.51
C GLU A 429 22.22 -23.89 -16.17
N GLU A 430 22.79 -22.98 -16.97
CA GLU A 430 24.10 -23.16 -17.63
C GLU A 430 25.26 -23.24 -16.62
N ALA A 431 25.13 -22.57 -15.46
CA ALA A 431 26.08 -22.67 -14.37
C ALA A 431 25.98 -24.00 -13.57
N GLY A 432 24.97 -24.83 -13.86
CA GLY A 432 24.75 -26.13 -13.22
C GLY A 432 23.86 -26.09 -11.97
N TYR A 433 23.16 -24.98 -11.71
CA TYR A 433 22.34 -24.76 -10.53
C TYR A 433 20.82 -24.70 -10.83
N GLY A 434 20.39 -25.18 -11.99
CA GLY A 434 18.99 -25.10 -12.43
C GLY A 434 17.97 -25.65 -11.43
N ASP A 435 18.26 -26.80 -10.82
CA ASP A 435 17.40 -27.43 -9.81
C ASP A 435 17.31 -26.63 -8.49
N ALA A 436 18.24 -25.69 -8.27
CA ALA A 436 18.31 -24.85 -7.08
C ALA A 436 17.62 -23.48 -7.25
N PHE A 437 17.12 -23.14 -8.45
CA PHE A 437 16.29 -21.95 -8.68
C PHE A 437 14.82 -22.31 -8.84
N THR A 438 14.12 -22.34 -7.71
CA THR A 438 12.85 -23.05 -7.52
C THR A 438 11.60 -22.19 -7.69
N HIS A 439 11.74 -20.88 -7.84
CA HIS A 439 10.61 -19.94 -7.99
C HIS A 439 10.73 -19.09 -9.27
N ARG A 440 9.77 -18.19 -9.44
CA ARG A 440 9.72 -17.19 -10.53
C ARG A 440 10.79 -16.12 -10.31
N VAL A 441 11.26 -15.45 -11.36
CA VAL A 441 12.25 -14.35 -11.22
C VAL A 441 11.68 -13.07 -10.60
N GLY A 442 10.36 -12.92 -10.53
CA GLY A 442 9.77 -11.75 -9.89
C GLY A 442 8.27 -11.61 -10.05
N HIS A 443 7.74 -10.54 -9.48
CA HIS A 443 6.32 -10.18 -9.49
C HIS A 443 6.13 -8.68 -9.69
N GLY A 444 4.94 -8.27 -10.10
CA GLY A 444 4.55 -6.88 -10.06
C GLY A 444 4.54 -6.38 -8.61
N ILE A 445 4.87 -5.10 -8.43
CA ILE A 445 4.86 -4.44 -7.12
C ILE A 445 4.31 -3.03 -7.23
N GLY A 446 3.57 -2.58 -6.22
CA GLY A 446 2.93 -1.27 -6.21
C GLY A 446 2.36 -0.94 -4.84
N ILE A 447 1.05 -0.70 -4.79
CA ILE A 447 0.31 -0.56 -3.53
C ILE A 447 0.21 -1.90 -2.76
N LYS A 448 0.46 -3.00 -3.47
CA LYS A 448 0.60 -4.35 -2.93
C LYS A 448 2.00 -4.85 -3.25
N ALA A 449 2.62 -5.59 -2.33
CA ALA A 449 3.94 -6.19 -2.53
C ALA A 449 3.94 -7.14 -3.74
N HIS A 450 2.97 -8.06 -3.80
CA HIS A 450 2.81 -9.01 -4.89
C HIS A 450 1.53 -8.71 -5.70
N GLU A 451 1.66 -8.12 -6.88
CA GLU A 451 0.55 -7.86 -7.81
C GLU A 451 0.88 -8.33 -9.24
N SER A 452 -0.15 -8.38 -10.09
CA SER A 452 0.02 -8.79 -11.49
C SER A 452 0.76 -7.72 -12.32
N PRO A 453 1.45 -8.12 -13.42
CA PRO A 453 1.70 -9.49 -13.85
C PRO A 453 2.87 -10.13 -13.11
N TYR A 454 3.03 -11.46 -13.26
CA TYR A 454 4.10 -12.24 -12.63
C TYR A 454 5.17 -12.67 -13.64
N LEU A 455 6.45 -12.49 -13.32
CA LEU A 455 7.58 -12.84 -14.18
C LEU A 455 7.96 -14.31 -14.01
N ASN A 456 7.19 -15.21 -14.63
CA ASN A 456 7.49 -16.65 -14.66
C ASN A 456 7.48 -17.18 -16.10
N LYS A 457 8.23 -18.26 -16.37
CA LYS A 457 8.38 -18.87 -17.71
C LYS A 457 7.08 -19.24 -18.44
N GLY A 458 5.94 -19.31 -17.75
CA GLY A 458 4.63 -19.59 -18.35
C GLY A 458 3.81 -18.35 -18.72
N ASN A 459 4.18 -17.17 -18.23
CA ASN A 459 3.37 -15.95 -18.41
C ASN A 459 3.75 -15.19 -19.69
N VAL A 460 2.88 -15.23 -20.68
CA VAL A 460 3.08 -14.54 -21.98
C VAL A 460 2.55 -13.11 -22.01
N ALA A 461 2.12 -12.55 -20.87
CA ALA A 461 1.71 -11.15 -20.77
C ALA A 461 2.81 -10.22 -21.29
N THR A 462 2.43 -9.23 -22.09
CA THR A 462 3.38 -8.28 -22.68
C THR A 462 3.62 -7.10 -21.74
N LEU A 463 4.88 -6.83 -21.46
CA LEU A 463 5.31 -5.73 -20.60
C LEU A 463 5.08 -4.37 -21.28
N ARG A 464 4.76 -3.36 -20.47
CA ARG A 464 4.43 -2.00 -20.90
C ARG A 464 5.20 -1.00 -20.05
N ALA A 465 5.56 0.13 -20.65
CA ALA A 465 6.14 1.23 -19.90
C ALA A 465 5.24 1.66 -18.72
N GLY A 466 5.86 1.96 -17.59
CA GLY A 466 5.17 2.29 -16.34
C GLY A 466 4.88 1.11 -15.44
N MET A 467 5.08 -0.13 -15.89
CA MET A 467 5.01 -1.31 -15.01
C MET A 467 6.26 -1.41 -14.12
N THR A 468 6.07 -1.88 -12.89
CA THR A 468 7.14 -2.08 -11.91
C THR A 468 7.15 -3.53 -11.45
N PHE A 469 8.35 -4.11 -11.32
CA PHE A 469 8.56 -5.51 -10.95
C PHE A 469 9.73 -5.66 -9.99
N THR A 470 9.68 -6.69 -9.14
CA THR A 470 10.88 -7.24 -8.54
C THR A 470 11.67 -8.06 -9.57
N SER A 471 12.99 -8.12 -9.38
CA SER A 471 13.90 -9.04 -10.06
C SER A 471 14.76 -9.72 -9.01
N GLU A 472 14.37 -10.94 -8.67
CA GLU A 472 14.75 -11.69 -7.47
C GLU A 472 15.26 -13.12 -7.76
N PRO A 473 16.14 -13.37 -8.75
CA PRO A 473 16.69 -14.71 -8.90
C PRO A 473 17.43 -15.14 -7.62
N GLY A 474 17.34 -16.43 -7.31
CA GLY A 474 18.00 -17.00 -6.14
C GLY A 474 18.43 -18.44 -6.37
N ILE A 475 19.51 -18.83 -5.71
CA ILE A 475 20.01 -20.21 -5.66
C ILE A 475 19.96 -20.67 -4.22
N TYR A 476 19.29 -21.80 -3.98
CA TYR A 476 19.07 -22.36 -2.66
C TYR A 476 19.66 -23.77 -2.57
N LEU A 477 20.76 -23.91 -1.84
CA LEU A 477 21.42 -25.19 -1.62
C LEU A 477 21.02 -25.73 -0.26
N VAL A 478 20.04 -26.66 -0.28
CA VAL A 478 19.46 -27.28 0.91
C VAL A 478 20.54 -27.73 1.90
N ASP A 479 20.34 -27.38 3.17
CA ASP A 479 21.23 -27.65 4.31
C ASP A 479 22.64 -27.01 4.21
N LYS A 480 22.86 -26.07 3.27
CA LYS A 480 24.13 -25.35 3.12
C LYS A 480 23.99 -23.85 3.23
N PHE A 481 23.37 -23.21 2.24
CA PHE A 481 23.12 -21.77 2.19
C PHE A 481 22.18 -21.39 1.04
N GLY A 482 21.69 -20.15 1.04
CA GLY A 482 21.03 -19.54 -0.09
C GLY A 482 21.59 -18.16 -0.42
N VAL A 483 21.47 -17.76 -1.68
CA VAL A 483 21.79 -16.41 -2.14
C VAL A 483 20.65 -15.93 -3.03
N ARG A 484 20.12 -14.75 -2.73
CA ARG A 484 19.14 -14.02 -3.53
C ARG A 484 19.52 -12.54 -3.62
N HIS A 485 19.34 -11.97 -4.81
CA HIS A 485 19.42 -10.54 -5.05
C HIS A 485 18.10 -10.05 -5.60
N GLU A 486 17.50 -9.10 -4.93
CA GLU A 486 16.22 -8.54 -5.34
C GLU A 486 16.25 -7.02 -5.40
N ASP A 487 15.81 -6.50 -6.54
CA ASP A 487 15.65 -5.08 -6.76
C ASP A 487 14.34 -4.79 -7.51
N VAL A 488 13.71 -3.67 -7.16
CA VAL A 488 12.55 -3.16 -7.87
C VAL A 488 12.98 -2.35 -9.09
N LEU A 489 12.40 -2.71 -10.23
CA LEU A 489 12.69 -2.16 -11.55
C LEU A 489 11.43 -1.55 -12.18
N LEU A 490 11.58 -0.40 -12.83
CA LEU A 490 10.55 0.26 -13.63
C LEU A 490 10.81 0.02 -15.12
N VAL A 491 9.84 -0.57 -15.82
CA VAL A 491 9.86 -0.69 -17.28
C VAL A 491 9.75 0.69 -17.91
N ARG A 492 10.77 1.08 -18.68
CA ARG A 492 10.79 2.33 -19.46
C ARG A 492 10.30 2.06 -20.89
N GLY A 493 9.76 3.11 -21.54
CA GLY A 493 9.40 3.04 -22.96
C GLY A 493 10.61 3.05 -23.89
N ASP A 494 11.79 3.41 -23.38
CA ASP A 494 13.05 3.41 -24.10
C ASP A 494 14.20 2.84 -23.26
N GLY A 495 14.95 1.89 -23.83
CA GLY A 495 16.18 1.37 -23.25
C GLY A 495 15.99 0.35 -22.13
N LEU A 496 16.94 0.36 -21.19
CA LEU A 496 16.94 -0.51 -20.00
C LEU A 496 15.94 -0.01 -18.96
N PRO A 497 15.40 -0.90 -18.10
CA PRO A 497 14.56 -0.49 -16.99
C PRO A 497 15.31 0.44 -16.02
N GLU A 498 14.57 1.30 -15.33
CA GLU A 498 15.11 2.11 -14.24
C GLU A 498 15.14 1.31 -12.95
N LEU A 499 16.22 1.43 -12.18
CA LEU A 499 16.34 0.86 -10.84
C LEU A 499 15.68 1.79 -9.81
N LEU A 500 14.73 1.28 -9.03
CA LEU A 500 14.03 2.05 -7.99
C LEU A 500 14.65 1.89 -6.59
N THR A 501 15.64 1.01 -6.43
CA THR A 501 16.40 0.76 -5.20
C THR A 501 17.68 1.61 -5.09
N GLY A 502 17.85 2.60 -5.97
CA GLY A 502 19.03 3.46 -6.01
C GLY A 502 20.23 2.80 -6.69
N ARG A 503 20.89 1.85 -6.01
CA ARG A 503 22.02 1.09 -6.58
C ARG A 503 21.97 -0.38 -6.14
N ARG A 504 22.26 -1.27 -7.09
CA ARG A 504 22.43 -2.71 -6.85
C ARG A 504 23.62 -2.97 -5.92
N ALA A 505 23.69 -4.19 -5.39
CA ALA A 505 24.89 -4.67 -4.71
C ALA A 505 26.11 -4.58 -5.65
N THR A 506 27.28 -4.31 -5.07
CA THR A 506 28.54 -4.21 -5.84
C THR A 506 29.51 -5.35 -5.54
N SER A 507 29.35 -6.04 -4.41
CA SER A 507 30.10 -7.24 -4.06
C SER A 507 29.38 -7.99 -2.93
N ALA A 508 29.86 -9.19 -2.60
CA ALA A 508 29.41 -9.93 -1.42
C ALA A 508 29.76 -9.24 -0.08
N TRP A 509 30.40 -8.07 -0.07
CA TRP A 509 30.66 -7.26 1.12
C TRP A 509 29.92 -5.92 1.11
N GLU A 510 29.43 -5.49 -0.06
CA GLU A 510 28.79 -4.21 -0.31
C GLU A 510 27.41 -4.45 -0.93
N PRO A 511 26.39 -4.76 -0.09
CA PRO A 511 25.02 -5.00 -0.53
C PRO A 511 24.38 -3.75 -1.13
#